data_AF-A0A1F5EII9-F1
#
_entry.id   AF-A0A1F5EII9-F1
#
_cell.length_a   1.000
_cell.length_b   1.000
_cell.length_c   1.000
_cell.angle_alpha   90.00
_cell.angle_beta   90.00
_cell.angle_gamma   90.00
#
_symmetry.space_group_name_H-M   'P 1'
#
loop_
_entity.id
_entity.type
_entity.pdbx_description
1 polymer ?
#
loop_
_entity_poly.entity_id
_entity_poly.type
_entity_poly.pdbx_seq_one_letter_code
_entity_poly.pdbx_strand_id
1 'polypeptide(L)'
;MKKLHEKSPCCHGRIIKFGNRRRQCVVCRKTWRVYQKKKGRKKKRESSKLIVRYLNHEIPSFYGMSRSKRTSKDTFKRRIRKSQLLFLKKTHWPILPTEKPLIVVADAMVQIINHQIHTIYFILLRKPQEDKAIILKPLIRKGPEVAQGWYKAFKTIPLGTRSVIKVLVCDGHVGLISVSHKYGWLIQRCHFHHIARIQNYCSKFKLSRSKRLGKLIYRLTIKVLTEHDEENIIQCLDKLRDIYNRAKSRALKKVLSGFIKHYHDYRTYLYYPEFKLPRTSNAIESLIGGIRSLFHRARGFRTLSSITHWIHTFLKSKQRVTCNGFHQPN
;
A
#
# COMPACT_ATOMS: atom_id res chain seq x y z
N MET A 1 -6.54 21.63 -46.58
CA MET A 1 -6.73 20.49 -47.51
C MET A 1 -7.18 21.05 -48.87
N LYS A 2 -6.35 20.88 -49.90
CA LYS A 2 -6.58 21.27 -51.31
C LYS A 2 -7.90 20.66 -51.83
N LYS A 3 -9.02 21.36 -51.70
CA LYS A 3 -10.33 20.98 -52.31
C LYS A 3 -10.77 21.93 -53.42
N LEU A 4 -10.00 22.98 -53.69
CA LEU A 4 -10.33 24.00 -54.68
C LEU A 4 -10.26 23.49 -56.14
N HIS A 5 -9.67 22.32 -56.39
CA HIS A 5 -9.43 21.80 -57.75
C HIS A 5 -9.84 20.33 -57.94
N GLU A 6 -10.83 19.83 -57.20
CA GLU A 6 -11.39 18.51 -57.49
C GLU A 6 -12.19 18.59 -58.80
N LYS A 7 -11.73 17.91 -59.85
CA LYS A 7 -12.36 17.86 -61.19
C LYS A 7 -13.43 16.76 -61.23
N SER A 8 -14.48 16.94 -62.03
CA SER A 8 -15.55 15.96 -62.14
C SER A 8 -15.04 14.65 -62.76
N PRO A 9 -15.50 13.48 -62.28
CA PRO A 9 -15.07 12.20 -62.84
C PRO A 9 -15.61 11.92 -64.24
N CYS A 10 -16.63 12.66 -64.68
CA CYS A 10 -17.24 12.47 -66.00
C CYS A 10 -16.55 13.24 -67.11
N CYS A 11 -16.24 14.52 -66.89
CA CYS A 11 -15.78 15.44 -67.95
C CYS A 11 -14.59 16.29 -67.50
N HIS A 12 -14.01 16.00 -66.33
CA HIS A 12 -12.93 16.78 -65.72
C HIS A 12 -13.27 18.28 -65.49
N GLY A 13 -14.54 18.65 -65.61
CA GLY A 13 -15.03 20.00 -65.42
C GLY A 13 -15.15 20.38 -63.94
N ARG A 14 -15.34 21.68 -63.67
CA ARG A 14 -15.53 22.19 -62.30
C ARG A 14 -16.75 21.51 -61.65
N ILE A 15 -16.62 21.18 -60.37
CA ILE A 15 -17.68 20.58 -59.57
C ILE A 15 -18.37 21.67 -58.74
N ILE A 16 -19.69 21.77 -58.82
CA ILE A 16 -20.51 22.65 -57.96
C ILE A 16 -21.33 21.85 -56.95
N LYS A 17 -21.67 22.49 -55.84
CA LYS A 17 -22.62 21.93 -54.85
C LYS A 17 -24.03 22.01 -55.46
N PHE A 18 -24.67 20.86 -55.60
CA PHE A 18 -26.04 20.75 -56.11
C PHE A 18 -26.89 20.04 -55.05
N GLY A 19 -27.71 20.79 -54.33
CA GLY A 19 -28.45 20.27 -53.16
C GLY A 19 -27.57 19.86 -51.97
N ASN A 20 -28.14 19.07 -51.05
CA ASN A 20 -27.50 18.74 -49.77
C ASN A 20 -26.29 17.80 -49.90
N ARG A 21 -26.51 16.57 -50.38
CA ARG A 21 -25.46 15.53 -50.48
C ARG A 21 -25.06 15.20 -51.93
N ARG A 22 -25.35 16.10 -52.86
CA ARG A 22 -25.04 15.92 -54.28
C ARG A 22 -24.02 16.93 -54.77
N ARG A 23 -23.33 16.54 -55.83
CA ARG A 23 -22.37 17.34 -56.59
C ARG A 23 -22.75 17.24 -58.05
N GLN A 24 -22.52 18.31 -58.80
CA GLN A 24 -22.85 18.38 -60.22
C GLN A 24 -21.64 18.87 -61.00
N CYS A 25 -21.38 18.26 -62.16
CA CYS A 25 -20.42 18.80 -63.13
C CYS A 25 -21.03 20.01 -63.84
N VAL A 26 -20.29 21.12 -63.92
CA VAL A 26 -20.76 22.33 -64.61
C VAL A 26 -20.94 22.10 -66.13
N VAL A 27 -20.11 21.25 -66.74
CA VAL A 27 -20.11 21.00 -68.19
C VAL A 27 -21.30 20.12 -68.62
N CYS A 28 -21.36 18.87 -68.14
CA CYS A 28 -22.36 17.91 -68.59
C CYS A 28 -23.59 17.77 -67.68
N ARG A 29 -23.66 18.56 -66.60
CA ARG A 29 -24.75 18.55 -65.61
C ARG A 29 -25.01 17.21 -64.90
N LYS A 30 -24.22 16.16 -65.15
CA LYS A 30 -24.30 14.88 -64.41
C LYS A 30 -24.08 15.11 -62.92
N THR A 31 -24.92 14.48 -62.12
CA THR A 31 -24.88 14.58 -60.65
C THR A 31 -24.45 13.26 -60.02
N TRP A 32 -23.74 13.34 -58.90
CA TRP A 32 -23.45 12.17 -58.06
C TRP A 32 -23.64 12.50 -56.59
N ARG A 33 -23.94 11.46 -55.80
CA ARG A 33 -24.12 11.58 -54.36
C ARG A 33 -22.76 11.42 -53.66
N VAL A 34 -22.40 12.38 -52.82
CA VAL A 34 -21.23 12.27 -51.94
C VAL A 34 -21.68 11.64 -50.64
N TYR A 35 -21.30 10.38 -50.44
CA TYR A 35 -21.50 9.70 -49.18
C TYR A 35 -20.53 10.27 -48.13
N GLN A 36 -21.03 10.56 -46.93
CA GLN A 36 -20.12 10.85 -45.82
C GLN A 36 -19.27 9.61 -45.59
N LYS A 37 -17.93 9.76 -45.61
CA LYS A 37 -17.04 8.68 -45.17
C LYS A 37 -17.55 8.18 -43.82
N LYS A 38 -17.78 6.88 -43.69
CA LYS A 38 -18.17 6.26 -42.41
C LYS A 38 -17.13 6.68 -41.38
N LYS A 39 -17.48 7.62 -40.50
CA LYS A 39 -16.59 8.01 -39.40
C LYS A 39 -16.52 6.79 -38.50
N GLY A 40 -15.33 6.19 -38.39
CA GLY A 40 -15.09 5.11 -37.44
C GLY A 40 -15.54 5.54 -36.04
N ARG A 41 -15.82 4.56 -35.19
CA ARG A 41 -16.30 4.82 -33.82
C ARG A 41 -15.36 5.82 -33.13
N LYS A 42 -15.90 6.95 -32.66
CA LYS A 42 -15.11 7.95 -31.92
C LYS A 42 -14.37 7.25 -30.77
N LYS A 43 -13.05 7.41 -30.71
CA LYS A 43 -12.25 6.92 -29.57
C LYS A 43 -12.79 7.63 -28.32
N LYS A 44 -13.31 6.87 -27.36
CA LYS A 44 -13.74 7.43 -26.08
C LYS A 44 -12.49 7.95 -25.35
N ARG A 45 -12.53 9.21 -24.91
CA ARG A 45 -11.46 9.77 -24.08
C ARG A 45 -11.33 8.93 -22.81
N GLU A 46 -10.13 8.42 -22.56
CA GLU A 46 -9.84 7.63 -21.37
C GLU A 46 -9.57 8.59 -20.20
N SER A 47 -10.18 8.32 -19.05
CA SER A 47 -10.06 9.15 -17.83
C SER A 47 -9.49 8.31 -16.70
N SER A 48 -8.53 8.86 -15.97
CA SER A 48 -7.98 8.29 -14.73
C SER A 48 -8.94 8.42 -13.54
N LYS A 49 -10.00 9.24 -13.65
CA LYS A 49 -10.97 9.41 -12.55
C LYS A 49 -11.67 8.10 -12.18
N LEU A 50 -11.91 7.23 -13.17
CA LEU A 50 -12.65 5.98 -12.94
C LEU A 50 -11.93 5.06 -11.94
N ILE A 51 -10.60 4.93 -12.04
CA ILE A 51 -9.84 4.10 -11.10
C ILE A 51 -9.81 4.72 -9.70
N VAL A 52 -9.66 6.05 -9.57
CA VAL A 52 -9.66 6.74 -8.27
C VAL A 52 -10.98 6.52 -7.54
N ARG A 53 -12.12 6.69 -8.23
CA ARG A 53 -13.46 6.43 -7.68
C ARG A 53 -13.63 4.98 -7.21
N TYR A 54 -13.07 4.02 -7.96
CA TYR A 54 -13.08 2.61 -7.55
C TYR A 54 -12.26 2.37 -6.29
N LEU A 55 -11.07 2.95 -6.18
CA LEU A 55 -10.22 2.84 -4.99
C LEU A 55 -10.89 3.47 -3.76
N ASN A 56 -11.57 4.61 -3.93
CA ASN A 56 -12.31 5.35 -2.89
C ASN A 56 -13.67 4.77 -2.53
N HIS A 57 -14.01 3.56 -3.00
CA HIS A 57 -15.28 2.88 -2.69
C HIS A 57 -16.55 3.58 -3.22
N GLU A 58 -16.45 4.65 -4.00
CA GLU A 58 -17.61 5.24 -4.71
C GLU A 58 -18.21 4.28 -5.75
N ILE A 59 -17.45 3.25 -6.11
CA ILE A 59 -17.87 2.16 -6.98
C ILE A 59 -17.77 0.87 -6.15
N PRO A 60 -18.90 0.17 -5.89
CA PRO A 60 -18.95 -0.88 -4.88
C PRO A 60 -18.10 -2.10 -5.27
N SER A 61 -18.42 -2.72 -6.41
CA SER A 61 -17.68 -3.86 -6.95
C SER A 61 -17.94 -4.01 -8.44
N PHE A 62 -17.13 -4.84 -9.11
CA PHE A 62 -17.38 -5.19 -10.52
C PHE A 62 -18.77 -5.79 -10.74
N TYR A 63 -19.31 -6.51 -9.75
CA TYR A 63 -20.62 -7.15 -9.82
C TYR A 63 -21.76 -6.16 -9.57
N GLY A 64 -21.62 -5.28 -8.57
CA GLY A 64 -22.62 -4.24 -8.29
C GLY A 64 -22.81 -3.29 -9.47
N MET A 65 -21.74 -2.99 -10.19
CA MET A 65 -21.78 -2.12 -11.37
C MET A 65 -22.37 -2.77 -12.62
N SER A 66 -22.19 -4.07 -12.82
CA SER A 66 -22.80 -4.76 -13.97
C SER A 66 -24.32 -4.86 -13.85
N ARG A 67 -24.86 -4.84 -12.62
CA ARG A 67 -26.31 -4.79 -12.39
C ARG A 67 -26.88 -3.38 -12.56
N SER A 68 -26.17 -2.34 -12.13
CA SER A 68 -26.67 -0.96 -12.18
C SER A 68 -26.49 -0.24 -13.52
N LYS A 69 -25.49 -0.63 -14.32
CA LYS A 69 -25.25 -0.08 -15.66
C LYS A 69 -25.31 -1.23 -16.64
N ARG A 70 -26.13 -1.12 -17.69
CA ARG A 70 -26.26 -2.06 -18.85
C ARG A 70 -24.93 -2.27 -19.60
N THR A 71 -23.89 -2.74 -18.91
CA THR A 71 -22.51 -2.89 -19.39
C THR A 71 -21.98 -4.19 -18.82
N SER A 72 -21.48 -5.08 -19.68
CA SER A 72 -20.94 -6.36 -19.23
C SER A 72 -19.77 -6.17 -18.26
N LYS A 73 -19.63 -7.12 -17.33
CA LYS A 73 -18.55 -7.19 -16.36
C LYS A 73 -17.17 -7.05 -17.01
N ASP A 74 -16.94 -7.72 -18.14
CA ASP A 74 -15.65 -7.68 -18.84
C ASP A 74 -15.37 -6.34 -19.50
N THR A 75 -16.42 -5.68 -20.02
CA THR A 75 -16.28 -4.31 -20.54
C THR A 75 -15.88 -3.35 -19.43
N PHE A 76 -16.47 -3.49 -18.23
CA PHE A 76 -16.13 -2.64 -17.10
C PHE A 76 -14.71 -2.92 -16.57
N LYS A 77 -14.33 -4.19 -16.40
CA LYS A 77 -12.96 -4.59 -16.06
C LYS A 77 -11.93 -4.00 -17.04
N ARG A 78 -12.21 -4.07 -18.34
CA ARG A 78 -11.35 -3.50 -19.39
C ARG A 78 -11.21 -1.97 -19.26
N ARG A 79 -12.31 -1.27 -18.95
CA ARG A 79 -12.29 0.20 -18.72
C ARG A 79 -11.48 0.56 -17.48
N ILE A 80 -11.65 -0.19 -16.39
CA ILE A 80 -10.89 0.01 -15.15
C ILE A 80 -9.41 -0.24 -15.39
N ARG A 81 -9.04 -1.33 -16.08
CA ARG A 81 -7.64 -1.62 -16.45
C ARG A 81 -7.01 -0.51 -17.29
N LYS A 82 -7.73 0.01 -18.29
CA LYS A 82 -7.27 1.15 -19.10
C LYS A 82 -7.07 2.41 -18.24
N SER A 83 -8.05 2.73 -17.40
CA SER A 83 -7.98 3.85 -16.45
C SER A 83 -6.80 3.72 -15.48
N GLN A 84 -6.54 2.51 -14.99
CA GLN A 84 -5.42 2.17 -14.13
C GLN A 84 -4.07 2.39 -14.82
N LEU A 85 -3.88 1.85 -16.03
CA LEU A 85 -2.63 2.03 -16.78
C LEU A 85 -2.37 3.51 -17.09
N LEU A 86 -3.43 4.26 -17.47
CA LEU A 86 -3.34 5.69 -17.69
C LEU A 86 -2.97 6.46 -16.41
N PHE A 87 -3.56 6.09 -15.27
CA PHE A 87 -3.22 6.67 -13.97
C PHE A 87 -1.76 6.39 -13.60
N LEU A 88 -1.30 5.14 -13.72
CA LEU A 88 0.08 4.75 -13.43
C LEU A 88 1.11 5.51 -14.28
N LYS A 89 0.79 5.78 -15.55
CA LYS A 89 1.64 6.56 -16.47
C LYS A 89 1.72 8.04 -16.09
N LYS A 90 0.62 8.61 -15.60
CA LYS A 90 0.51 10.05 -15.28
C LYS A 90 0.97 10.41 -13.88
N THR A 91 0.79 9.52 -12.91
CA THR A 91 1.08 9.80 -11.51
C THR A 91 2.48 9.32 -11.18
N HIS A 92 3.34 10.22 -10.70
CA HIS A 92 4.69 9.89 -10.26
C HIS A 92 4.71 9.47 -8.79
N TRP A 93 5.79 8.81 -8.36
CA TRP A 93 6.04 8.61 -6.93
C TRP A 93 6.48 9.93 -6.31
N PRO A 94 6.17 10.17 -5.01
CA PRO A 94 6.57 11.39 -4.33
C PRO A 94 8.10 11.54 -4.30
N ILE A 95 8.57 12.79 -4.35
CA ILE A 95 9.98 13.12 -4.12
C ILE A 95 10.28 12.81 -2.66
N LEU A 96 11.39 12.11 -2.41
CA LEU A 96 11.77 11.71 -1.07
C LEU A 96 12.57 12.82 -0.39
N PRO A 97 12.31 13.09 0.90
CA PRO A 97 13.06 14.09 1.64
C PRO A 97 14.51 13.65 1.83
N THR A 98 15.42 14.62 1.89
CA THR A 98 16.85 14.43 2.19
C THR A 98 17.26 15.13 3.50
N GLU A 99 16.34 15.86 4.13
CA GLU A 99 16.57 16.53 5.41
C GLU A 99 16.53 15.53 6.58
N LYS A 100 17.43 15.73 7.55
CA LYS A 100 17.52 14.92 8.78
C LYS A 100 16.67 15.51 9.92
N PRO A 101 16.16 14.68 10.85
CA PRO A 101 16.19 13.21 10.83
C PRO A 101 14.94 12.60 10.18
N LEU A 102 15.07 11.39 9.62
CA LEU A 102 13.94 10.62 9.10
C LEU A 102 13.65 9.37 9.94
N ILE A 103 12.37 9.04 10.01
CA ILE A 103 11.83 7.84 10.63
C ILE A 103 11.27 6.95 9.52
N VAL A 104 11.67 5.70 9.52
CA VAL A 104 11.07 4.67 8.65
C VAL A 104 10.03 3.90 9.43
N VAL A 105 8.88 3.63 8.79
CA VAL A 105 7.96 2.56 9.22
C VAL A 105 7.99 1.47 8.16
N ALA A 106 8.28 0.23 8.55
CA ALA A 106 8.42 -0.88 7.61
C ALA A 106 7.63 -2.11 8.07
N ASP A 107 7.01 -2.77 7.09
CA ASP A 107 6.23 -3.99 7.27
C ASP A 107 6.10 -4.71 5.92
N ALA A 108 5.81 -6.01 5.95
CA ALA A 108 5.71 -6.84 4.77
C ALA A 108 4.35 -7.56 4.70
N MET A 109 3.92 -7.82 3.47
CA MET A 109 2.77 -8.69 3.21
C MET A 109 3.19 -9.85 2.32
N VAL A 110 2.92 -11.06 2.80
CA VAL A 110 3.10 -12.28 2.01
C VAL A 110 1.82 -12.58 1.24
N GLN A 111 1.95 -12.89 -0.04
CA GLN A 111 0.86 -13.23 -0.94
C GLN A 111 1.24 -14.45 -1.79
N ILE A 112 0.33 -15.41 -1.92
CA ILE A 112 0.48 -16.51 -2.86
C ILE A 112 -0.08 -16.06 -4.22
N ILE A 113 0.73 -16.19 -5.27
CA ILE A 113 0.40 -15.83 -6.66
C ILE A 113 0.84 -17.00 -7.52
N ASN A 114 -0.10 -17.64 -8.22
CA ASN A 114 0.17 -18.83 -9.05
C ASN A 114 0.99 -19.89 -8.30
N HIS A 115 0.53 -20.28 -7.11
CA HIS A 115 1.18 -21.27 -6.23
C HIS A 115 2.59 -20.89 -5.75
N GLN A 116 3.04 -19.65 -5.98
CA GLN A 116 4.34 -19.16 -5.55
C GLN A 116 4.18 -18.07 -4.50
N ILE A 117 4.94 -18.19 -3.41
CA ILE A 117 5.00 -17.18 -2.36
C ILE A 117 5.70 -15.95 -2.90
N HIS A 118 5.10 -14.78 -2.67
CA HIS A 118 5.69 -13.49 -2.96
C HIS A 118 5.57 -12.59 -1.74
N THR A 119 6.65 -11.89 -1.40
CA THR A 119 6.66 -10.90 -0.33
C THR A 119 6.69 -9.49 -0.92
N ILE A 120 5.78 -8.66 -0.44
CA ILE A 120 5.67 -7.25 -0.76
C ILE A 120 6.19 -6.47 0.43
N TYR A 121 7.30 -5.76 0.24
CA TYR A 121 7.96 -4.95 1.26
C TYR A 121 7.45 -3.51 1.17
N PHE A 122 6.82 -3.04 2.24
CA PHE A 122 6.34 -1.67 2.37
C PHE A 122 7.30 -0.87 3.24
N ILE A 123 7.60 0.34 2.79
CA ILE A 123 8.42 1.31 3.51
C ILE A 123 7.69 2.65 3.46
N LEU A 124 7.54 3.27 4.62
CA LEU A 124 7.02 4.62 4.77
C LEU A 124 8.13 5.50 5.36
N LEU A 125 8.22 6.75 4.91
CA LEU A 125 9.15 7.74 5.46
C LEU A 125 8.40 8.89 6.12
N ARG A 126 8.80 9.27 7.33
CA ARG A 126 8.17 10.34 8.10
C ARG A 126 9.23 11.25 8.71
N LYS A 127 9.01 12.57 8.70
CA LYS A 127 9.77 13.50 9.55
C LYS A 127 9.18 13.50 10.97
N PRO A 128 9.98 13.67 12.04
CA PRO A 128 9.45 13.69 13.41
C PRO A 128 8.31 14.69 13.65
N GLN A 129 8.37 15.84 12.98
CA GLN A 129 7.41 16.93 13.13
C GLN A 129 6.12 16.71 12.31
N GLU A 130 6.13 15.74 11.37
CA GLU A 130 4.99 15.47 10.51
C GLU A 130 4.14 14.30 11.05
N ASP A 131 2.83 14.47 10.95
CA ASP A 131 1.84 13.42 11.21
C ASP A 131 1.67 12.49 9.99
N LYS A 132 2.17 12.84 8.81
CA LYS A 132 1.99 12.08 7.58
C LYS A 132 3.30 11.40 7.16
N ALA A 133 3.22 10.11 6.86
CA ALA A 133 4.32 9.38 6.26
C ALA A 133 4.14 9.25 4.74
N ILE A 134 5.22 9.49 4.01
CA ILE A 134 5.34 9.32 2.57
C ILE A 134 5.41 7.82 2.25
N ILE A 135 4.57 7.37 1.33
CA ILE A 135 4.53 5.98 0.88
C ILE A 135 5.56 5.79 -0.24
N LEU A 136 6.51 4.87 -0.05
CA LEU A 136 7.50 4.54 -1.07
C LEU A 136 6.97 3.51 -2.05
N LYS A 137 7.63 3.42 -3.22
CA LYS A 137 7.41 2.33 -4.16
C LYS A 137 7.78 0.99 -3.48
N PRO A 138 6.84 0.05 -3.35
CA PRO A 138 7.11 -1.21 -2.68
C PRO A 138 8.03 -2.08 -3.54
N LEU A 139 8.83 -2.91 -2.89
CA LEU A 139 9.56 -3.98 -3.55
C LEU A 139 8.73 -5.26 -3.48
N ILE A 140 8.53 -5.94 -4.61
CA ILE A 140 7.86 -7.24 -4.64
C ILE A 140 8.88 -8.29 -5.07
N ARG A 141 9.08 -9.32 -4.23
CA ARG A 141 10.00 -10.43 -4.53
C ARG A 141 9.28 -11.77 -4.42
N LYS A 142 9.72 -12.72 -5.24
CA LYS A 142 9.39 -14.14 -5.06
C LYS A 142 10.14 -14.68 -3.83
N GLY A 143 9.49 -15.57 -3.10
CA GLY A 143 9.98 -16.19 -1.87
C GLY A 143 9.36 -15.58 -0.60
N PRO A 144 9.65 -16.18 0.56
CA PRO A 144 9.19 -15.69 1.85
C PRO A 144 9.90 -14.40 2.26
N GLU A 145 9.44 -13.79 3.34
CA GLU A 145 10.12 -12.65 3.95
C GLU A 145 11.47 -13.06 4.53
N VAL A 146 12.55 -12.49 4.02
CA VAL A 146 13.93 -12.76 4.46
C VAL A 146 14.75 -11.49 4.60
N ALA A 147 15.82 -11.52 5.39
CA ALA A 147 16.72 -10.38 5.61
C ALA A 147 17.28 -9.79 4.30
N GLN A 148 17.70 -10.64 3.37
CA GLN A 148 18.17 -10.20 2.05
C GLN A 148 17.08 -9.43 1.25
N GLY A 149 15.81 -9.77 1.46
CA GLY A 149 14.68 -9.05 0.90
C GLY A 149 14.59 -7.63 1.42
N TRP A 150 14.70 -7.46 2.75
CA TRP A 150 14.75 -6.16 3.39
C TRP A 150 15.96 -5.33 2.96
N TYR A 151 17.17 -5.90 2.91
CA TYR A 151 18.33 -5.17 2.39
C TYR A 151 18.10 -4.65 0.97
N LYS A 152 17.51 -5.45 0.08
CA LYS A 152 17.17 -5.02 -1.28
C LYS A 152 16.08 -3.95 -1.28
N ALA A 153 15.06 -4.05 -0.41
CA ALA A 153 14.00 -3.06 -0.28
C ALA A 153 14.56 -1.70 0.17
N PHE A 154 15.41 -1.67 1.19
CA PHE A 154 16.07 -0.44 1.64
C PHE A 154 17.10 0.11 0.66
N LYS A 155 17.66 -0.73 -0.22
CA LYS A 155 18.53 -0.28 -1.32
C LYS A 155 17.79 0.50 -2.41
N THR A 156 16.47 0.41 -2.51
CA THR A 156 15.69 1.22 -3.47
C THR A 156 15.55 2.68 -3.02
N ILE A 157 15.81 2.97 -1.74
CA ILE A 157 15.85 4.33 -1.20
C ILE A 157 17.16 5.00 -1.65
N PRO A 158 17.12 6.19 -2.28
CA PRO A 158 18.31 6.94 -2.64
C PRO A 158 19.24 7.15 -1.45
N LEU A 159 20.55 7.13 -1.68
CA LEU A 159 21.55 7.19 -0.61
C LEU A 159 21.38 8.45 0.27
N GLY A 160 21.10 9.61 -0.33
CA GLY A 160 20.90 10.86 0.40
C GLY A 160 19.69 10.85 1.35
N THR A 161 18.60 10.19 0.99
CA THR A 161 17.46 9.97 1.89
C THR A 161 17.79 8.90 2.93
N ARG A 162 18.49 7.84 2.52
CA ARG A 162 18.77 6.70 3.41
C ARG A 162 19.75 7.05 4.53
N SER A 163 20.74 7.90 4.27
CA SER A 163 21.76 8.32 5.25
C SER A 163 21.20 9.16 6.40
N VAL A 164 20.07 9.83 6.17
CA VAL A 164 19.40 10.68 7.19
C VAL A 164 18.34 9.95 8.01
N ILE A 165 18.09 8.67 7.71
CA ILE A 165 17.24 7.81 8.55
C ILE A 165 17.94 7.56 9.89
N LYS A 166 17.22 7.75 10.99
CA LYS A 166 17.72 7.55 12.35
C LYS A 166 16.96 6.47 13.12
N VAL A 167 15.68 6.28 12.79
CA VAL A 167 14.81 5.34 13.51
C VAL A 167 14.04 4.44 12.55
N LEU A 168 13.95 3.16 12.91
CA LEU A 168 13.12 2.15 12.26
C LEU A 168 11.99 1.71 13.19
N VAL A 169 10.75 1.92 12.77
CA VAL A 169 9.54 1.40 13.40
C VAL A 169 9.11 0.11 12.68
N CYS A 170 9.01 -1.01 13.40
CA CYS A 170 8.68 -2.31 12.80
C CYS A 170 8.00 -3.30 13.77
N ASP A 171 7.58 -4.46 13.27
CA ASP A 171 7.02 -5.57 14.06
C ASP A 171 8.08 -6.43 14.76
N GLY A 172 9.37 -6.13 14.53
CA GLY A 172 10.49 -6.88 15.07
C GLY A 172 10.92 -8.10 14.25
N HIS A 173 10.60 -8.17 12.96
CA HIS A 173 11.14 -9.20 12.07
C HIS A 173 12.68 -9.17 12.03
N VAL A 174 13.32 -10.35 12.07
CA VAL A 174 14.80 -10.50 12.14
C VAL A 174 15.51 -9.72 11.03
N GLY A 175 14.96 -9.75 9.81
CA GLY A 175 15.52 -9.01 8.69
C GLY A 175 15.52 -7.49 8.85
N LEU A 176 14.52 -6.93 9.54
CA LEU A 176 14.45 -5.50 9.83
C LEU A 176 15.45 -5.12 10.92
N ILE A 177 15.57 -5.95 11.95
CA ILE A 177 16.57 -5.79 13.02
C ILE A 177 18.00 -5.80 12.43
N SER A 178 18.33 -6.77 11.58
CA SER A 178 19.63 -6.85 10.92
C SER A 178 19.92 -5.65 10.03
N VAL A 179 18.90 -5.08 9.37
CA VAL A 179 19.04 -3.83 8.62
C VAL A 179 19.34 -2.67 9.56
N SER A 180 18.59 -2.56 10.66
CA SER A 180 18.78 -1.48 11.65
C SER A 180 20.18 -1.47 12.22
N HIS A 181 20.68 -2.62 12.68
CA HIS A 181 22.05 -2.73 13.21
C HIS A 181 23.10 -2.37 12.17
N LYS A 182 22.93 -2.83 10.92
CA LYS A 182 23.88 -2.51 9.85
C LYS A 182 24.00 -1.01 9.60
N TYR A 183 22.90 -0.27 9.72
CA TYR A 183 22.89 1.18 9.48
C TYR A 183 22.97 2.02 10.75
N GLY A 184 23.10 1.41 11.92
CA GLY A 184 23.13 2.12 13.21
C GLY A 184 21.83 2.87 13.52
N TRP A 185 20.68 2.34 13.08
CA TRP A 185 19.37 2.95 13.37
C TRP A 185 18.81 2.45 14.70
N LEU A 186 18.15 3.35 15.42
CA LEU A 186 17.34 3.01 16.59
C LEU A 186 16.12 2.19 16.15
N ILE A 187 15.69 1.23 16.97
CA ILE A 187 14.57 0.35 16.67
C ILE A 187 13.41 0.67 17.60
N GLN A 188 12.27 1.08 17.06
CA GLN A 188 10.99 1.07 17.77
C GLN A 188 10.17 -0.14 17.33
N ARG A 189 10.01 -1.13 18.20
CA ARG A 189 9.08 -2.24 17.96
C ARG A 189 7.65 -1.83 18.25
N CYS A 190 6.73 -2.29 17.41
CA CYS A 190 5.31 -2.02 17.55
C CYS A 190 4.73 -2.71 18.80
N HIS A 191 4.13 -1.93 19.69
CA HIS A 191 3.42 -2.42 20.89
C HIS A 191 2.24 -3.31 20.50
N PHE A 192 1.45 -2.88 19.50
CA PHE A 192 0.24 -3.59 19.07
C PHE A 192 0.51 -5.05 18.65
N HIS A 193 1.47 -5.28 17.76
CA HIS A 193 1.86 -6.63 17.35
C HIS A 193 2.28 -7.51 18.53
N HIS A 194 3.01 -6.96 19.50
CA HIS A 194 3.42 -7.70 20.67
C HIS A 194 2.24 -8.03 21.59
N ILE A 195 1.39 -7.04 21.89
CA ILE A 195 0.19 -7.20 22.71
C ILE A 195 -0.79 -8.18 22.06
N ALA A 196 -1.01 -8.09 20.75
CA ALA A 196 -1.86 -9.01 20.00
C ALA A 196 -1.33 -10.45 20.07
N ARG A 197 0.00 -10.65 19.97
CA ARG A 197 0.63 -11.97 20.17
C ARG A 197 0.35 -12.50 21.59
N ILE A 198 0.52 -11.68 22.63
CA ILE A 198 0.17 -12.08 24.01
C ILE A 198 -1.31 -12.48 24.10
N GLN A 199 -2.21 -11.64 23.60
CA GLN A 199 -3.65 -11.86 23.68
C GLN A 199 -4.09 -13.15 22.95
N ASN A 200 -3.47 -13.49 21.83
CA ASN A 200 -3.75 -14.73 21.09
C ASN A 200 -3.45 -15.99 21.90
N TYR A 201 -2.42 -15.98 22.76
CA TYR A 201 -2.04 -17.14 23.58
C TYR A 201 -2.71 -17.16 24.96
N CYS A 202 -3.39 -16.08 25.33
CA CYS A 202 -3.85 -15.82 26.69
C CYS A 202 -5.37 -15.50 26.76
N SER A 203 -6.12 -15.95 25.74
CA SER A 203 -7.38 -15.38 25.25
C SER A 203 -8.40 -14.81 26.26
N LYS A 204 -9.13 -13.78 25.80
CA LYS A 204 -10.26 -13.10 26.47
C LYS A 204 -11.56 -13.96 26.57
N PHE A 205 -11.62 -15.14 25.95
CA PHE A 205 -12.85 -15.95 25.93
C PHE A 205 -13.15 -16.54 27.30
N LYS A 206 -14.44 -16.54 27.71
CA LYS A 206 -14.91 -17.03 29.02
C LYS A 206 -14.41 -18.45 29.37
N LEU A 207 -14.14 -19.28 28.36
CA LEU A 207 -13.75 -20.69 28.48
C LEU A 207 -12.23 -20.95 28.41
N SER A 208 -11.39 -19.91 28.35
CA SER A 208 -9.93 -20.07 28.29
C SER A 208 -9.35 -20.45 29.65
N ARG A 209 -8.66 -21.60 29.73
CA ARG A 209 -8.06 -22.15 30.97
C ARG A 209 -7.03 -21.24 31.65
N SER A 210 -6.56 -20.15 31.02
CA SER A 210 -5.45 -19.30 31.52
C SER A 210 -5.73 -17.79 31.53
N LYS A 211 -7.00 -17.35 31.56
CA LYS A 211 -7.39 -15.91 31.54
C LYS A 211 -6.68 -15.05 32.61
N ARG A 212 -6.49 -15.57 33.83
CA ARG A 212 -5.80 -14.85 34.92
C ARG A 212 -4.33 -14.60 34.59
N LEU A 213 -3.64 -15.63 34.12
CA LEU A 213 -2.25 -15.54 33.68
C LEU A 213 -2.11 -14.56 32.51
N GLY A 214 -3.05 -14.63 31.56
CA GLY A 214 -3.13 -13.69 30.44
C GLY A 214 -3.22 -12.23 30.86
N LYS A 215 -4.14 -11.92 31.77
CA LYS A 215 -4.29 -10.58 32.35
C LYS A 215 -3.03 -10.13 33.09
N LEU A 216 -2.39 -11.03 33.83
CA LEU A 216 -1.15 -10.74 34.55
C LEU A 216 -0.02 -10.38 33.59
N ILE A 217 0.23 -11.21 32.57
CA ILE A 217 1.24 -10.97 31.54
C ILE A 217 0.97 -9.63 30.85
N TYR A 218 -0.29 -9.37 30.47
CA TYR A 218 -0.67 -8.11 29.85
C TYR A 218 -0.36 -6.91 30.76
N ARG A 219 -0.77 -6.95 32.04
CA ARG A 219 -0.50 -5.86 33.00
C ARG A 219 0.99 -5.61 33.19
N LEU A 220 1.79 -6.66 33.36
CA LEU A 220 3.24 -6.56 33.50
C LEU A 220 3.88 -5.99 32.23
N THR A 221 3.42 -6.44 31.06
CA THR A 221 3.91 -5.93 29.76
C THR A 221 3.60 -4.44 29.62
N ILE A 222 2.37 -4.02 29.89
CA ILE A 222 1.99 -2.60 29.83
C ILE A 222 2.83 -1.78 30.81
N LYS A 223 3.02 -2.25 32.05
CA LYS A 223 3.88 -1.57 33.03
C LYS A 223 5.31 -1.42 32.50
N VAL A 224 5.92 -2.50 31.97
CA VAL A 224 7.24 -2.42 31.32
C VAL A 224 7.26 -1.45 30.14
N LEU A 225 6.17 -1.31 29.38
CA LEU A 225 6.13 -0.40 28.23
C LEU A 225 6.01 1.07 28.61
N THR A 226 5.33 1.41 29.72
CA THR A 226 4.97 2.80 30.05
C THR A 226 5.69 3.37 31.28
N GLU A 227 6.22 2.52 32.16
CA GLU A 227 6.87 2.94 33.40
C GLU A 227 8.14 3.75 33.14
N HIS A 228 8.47 4.70 34.02
CA HIS A 228 9.72 5.47 33.93
C HIS A 228 10.76 5.03 34.96
N ASP A 229 10.33 4.47 36.08
CA ASP A 229 11.20 3.94 37.12
C ASP A 229 11.79 2.57 36.72
N GLU A 230 13.11 2.52 36.58
CA GLU A 230 13.85 1.32 36.16
C GLU A 230 13.78 0.19 37.20
N GLU A 231 13.68 0.47 38.50
CA GLU A 231 13.51 -0.59 39.52
C GLU A 231 12.18 -1.31 39.34
N ASN A 232 11.11 -0.55 39.14
CA ASN A 232 9.77 -1.07 38.86
C ASN A 232 9.74 -1.87 37.55
N ILE A 233 10.50 -1.47 36.53
CA ILE A 233 10.64 -2.19 35.27
C ILE A 233 11.33 -3.54 35.49
N ILE A 234 12.46 -3.55 36.19
CA ILE A 234 13.22 -4.77 36.51
C ILE A 234 12.33 -5.77 37.26
N GLN A 235 11.62 -5.32 38.30
CA GLN A 235 10.68 -6.18 39.04
C GLN A 235 9.60 -6.79 38.14
N CYS A 236 9.10 -6.04 37.15
CA CYS A 236 8.11 -6.56 36.20
C CYS A 236 8.73 -7.58 35.23
N LEU A 237 9.96 -7.32 34.76
CA LEU A 237 10.71 -8.23 33.89
C LEU A 237 11.05 -9.53 34.61
N ASP A 238 11.42 -9.49 35.89
CA ASP A 238 11.67 -10.68 36.69
C ASP A 238 10.42 -11.53 36.88
N LYS A 239 9.28 -10.90 37.19
CA LYS A 239 7.97 -11.60 37.22
C LYS A 239 7.62 -12.22 35.86
N LEU A 240 7.91 -11.54 34.75
CA LEU A 240 7.72 -12.10 33.41
C LEU A 240 8.69 -13.27 33.13
N ARG A 241 9.92 -13.21 33.64
CA ARG A 241 10.93 -14.28 33.54
C ARG A 241 10.51 -15.51 34.34
N ASP A 242 9.94 -15.34 35.52
CA ASP A 242 9.36 -16.44 36.31
C ASP A 242 8.21 -17.12 35.57
N ILE A 243 7.31 -16.34 34.98
CA ILE A 243 6.23 -16.87 34.15
C ILE A 243 6.81 -17.61 32.94
N TYR A 244 7.81 -17.05 32.27
CA TYR A 244 8.51 -17.68 31.16
C TYR A 244 9.09 -19.05 31.57
N ASN A 245 9.78 -19.13 32.70
CA ASN A 245 10.39 -20.37 33.19
C ASN A 245 9.34 -21.46 33.45
N ARG A 246 8.22 -21.10 34.07
CA ARG A 246 7.11 -22.01 34.41
C ARG A 246 6.18 -22.33 33.22
N ALA A 247 6.24 -21.56 32.14
CA ALA A 247 5.35 -21.75 31.00
C ALA A 247 5.62 -23.07 30.25
N LYS A 248 4.58 -23.88 30.06
CA LYS A 248 4.66 -25.10 29.22
C LYS A 248 4.57 -24.80 27.72
N SER A 249 3.89 -23.73 27.33
CA SER A 249 3.69 -23.36 25.93
C SER A 249 4.98 -22.80 25.30
N ARG A 250 5.54 -23.51 24.31
CA ARG A 250 6.68 -23.04 23.51
C ARG A 250 6.39 -21.70 22.81
N ALA A 251 5.16 -21.51 22.35
CA ALA A 251 4.76 -20.29 21.67
C ALA A 251 4.73 -19.09 22.63
N LEU A 252 4.18 -19.26 23.83
CA LEU A 252 4.21 -18.23 24.87
C LEU A 252 5.64 -17.92 25.31
N LYS A 253 6.46 -18.96 25.52
CA LYS A 253 7.89 -18.81 25.83
C LYS A 253 8.61 -17.96 24.79
N LYS A 254 8.37 -18.21 23.50
CA LYS A 254 8.95 -17.43 22.39
C LYS A 254 8.54 -15.96 22.43
N VAL A 255 7.27 -15.68 22.70
CA VAL A 255 6.75 -14.30 22.81
C VAL A 255 7.37 -13.57 24.01
N LEU A 256 7.38 -14.20 25.18
CA LEU A 256 7.93 -13.62 26.40
C LEU A 256 9.45 -13.41 26.31
N SER A 257 10.19 -14.43 25.86
CA SER A 257 11.64 -14.35 25.69
C SER A 257 12.03 -13.21 24.74
N GLY A 258 11.33 -13.09 23.60
CA GLY A 258 11.57 -12.01 22.65
C GLY A 258 11.28 -10.62 23.22
N PHE A 259 10.28 -10.49 24.10
CA PHE A 259 9.99 -9.23 24.78
C PHE A 259 11.02 -8.89 25.85
N ILE A 260 11.27 -9.82 26.78
CA ILE A 260 12.22 -9.63 27.88
C ILE A 260 13.60 -9.27 27.35
N LYS A 261 14.07 -9.95 26.30
CA LYS A 261 15.40 -9.69 25.70
C LYS A 261 15.50 -8.33 25.00
N HIS A 262 14.39 -7.83 24.46
CA HIS A 262 14.38 -6.67 23.56
C HIS A 262 13.42 -5.56 24.03
N TYR A 263 13.18 -5.45 25.34
CA TYR A 263 12.18 -4.52 25.88
C TYR A 263 12.54 -3.05 25.60
N HIS A 264 13.82 -2.71 25.57
CA HIS A 264 14.31 -1.38 25.21
C HIS A 264 13.87 -0.95 23.80
N ASP A 265 13.82 -1.88 22.82
CA ASP A 265 13.34 -1.59 21.46
C ASP A 265 11.86 -1.17 21.46
N TYR A 266 11.06 -1.60 22.45
CA TYR A 266 9.68 -1.14 22.57
C TYR A 266 9.58 0.23 23.24
N ARG A 267 10.61 0.66 23.95
CA ARG A 267 10.64 1.88 24.77
C ARG A 267 11.46 3.01 24.13
N THR A 268 11.96 2.85 22.91
CA THR A 268 12.73 3.89 22.21
C THR A 268 11.98 5.23 22.14
N TYR A 269 10.65 5.22 22.04
CA TYR A 269 9.84 6.43 22.09
C TYR A 269 9.93 7.21 23.43
N LEU A 270 10.28 6.55 24.54
CA LEU A 270 10.52 7.20 25.83
C LEU A 270 11.94 7.76 25.91
N TYR A 271 12.92 7.02 25.41
CA TYR A 271 14.33 7.42 25.45
C TYR A 271 14.67 8.55 24.46
N TYR A 272 13.90 8.67 23.37
CA TYR A 272 14.13 9.67 22.31
C TYR A 272 12.83 10.40 21.93
N PRO A 273 12.28 11.23 22.84
CA PRO A 273 11.00 11.92 22.65
C PRO A 273 11.01 12.89 21.46
N GLU A 274 12.17 13.41 21.06
CA GLU A 274 12.36 14.31 19.93
C GLU A 274 11.94 13.71 18.59
N PHE A 275 11.99 12.37 18.46
CA PHE A 275 11.52 11.68 17.24
C PHE A 275 9.99 11.48 17.21
N LYS A 276 9.26 11.79 18.29
CA LYS A 276 7.80 11.61 18.40
C LYS A 276 7.32 10.25 17.87
N LEU A 277 8.04 9.19 18.23
CA LEU A 277 7.85 7.86 17.64
C LEU A 277 6.46 7.31 17.95
N PRO A 278 5.78 6.70 16.97
CA PRO A 278 4.53 6.02 17.25
C PRO A 278 4.82 4.75 18.04
N ARG A 279 3.96 4.45 19.01
CA ARG A 279 3.98 3.18 19.75
C ARG A 279 3.51 2.01 18.86
N THR A 280 2.83 2.31 17.76
CA THR A 280 2.22 1.31 16.87
C THR A 280 2.56 1.55 15.40
N SER A 281 2.48 0.48 14.61
CA SER A 281 2.61 0.51 13.14
C SER A 281 1.26 0.77 12.44
N ASN A 282 0.28 1.38 13.11
CA ASN A 282 -1.10 1.52 12.59
C ASN A 282 -1.20 2.12 11.17
N ALA A 283 -0.31 3.04 10.82
CA ALA A 283 -0.29 3.62 9.47
C ALA A 283 -0.03 2.58 8.37
N ILE A 284 0.96 1.70 8.57
CA ILE A 284 1.29 0.66 7.59
C ILE A 284 0.30 -0.50 7.65
N GLU A 285 -0.22 -0.83 8.83
CA GLU A 285 -1.27 -1.84 9.00
C GLU A 285 -2.57 -1.43 8.31
N SER A 286 -2.99 -0.17 8.47
CA SER A 286 -4.16 0.39 7.77
C SER A 286 -3.96 0.37 6.25
N LEU A 287 -2.75 0.71 5.79
CA LEU A 287 -2.39 0.64 4.39
C LEU A 287 -2.47 -0.78 3.82
N ILE A 288 -1.89 -1.77 4.53
CA ILE A 288 -1.93 -3.19 4.18
C ILE A 288 -3.37 -3.71 4.23
N GLY A 289 -4.17 -3.33 5.23
CA GLY A 289 -5.58 -3.65 5.33
C GLY A 289 -6.38 -3.12 4.13
N GLY A 290 -6.10 -1.89 3.69
CA GLY A 290 -6.66 -1.31 2.47
C GLY A 290 -6.30 -2.09 1.21
N ILE A 291 -5.07 -2.60 1.10
CA ILE A 291 -4.63 -3.46 -0.01
C ILE A 291 -5.35 -4.80 0.04
N ARG A 292 -5.48 -5.44 1.22
CA ARG A 292 -6.23 -6.70 1.38
C ARG A 292 -7.71 -6.52 0.99
N SER A 293 -8.33 -5.42 1.40
CA SER A 293 -9.70 -5.05 0.98
C SER A 293 -9.79 -4.85 -0.54
N LEU A 294 -8.82 -4.17 -1.14
CA LEU A 294 -8.73 -4.03 -2.59
C LEU A 294 -8.62 -5.39 -3.28
N PHE A 295 -7.81 -6.31 -2.76
CA PHE A 295 -7.63 -7.64 -3.31
C PHE A 295 -8.95 -8.44 -3.30
N HIS A 296 -9.67 -8.36 -2.18
CA HIS A 296 -10.99 -8.96 -2.05
C HIS A 296 -11.99 -8.39 -3.07
N ARG A 297 -12.03 -7.06 -3.24
CA ARG A 297 -12.94 -6.39 -4.20
C ARG A 297 -12.60 -6.64 -5.66
N ALA A 298 -11.31 -6.69 -6.00
CA ALA A 298 -10.84 -6.89 -7.36
C ALA A 298 -10.99 -8.35 -7.82
N ARG A 299 -11.03 -9.30 -6.89
CA ARG A 299 -11.16 -10.77 -7.07
C ARG A 299 -10.16 -11.36 -8.05
N GLY A 300 -9.11 -11.95 -7.49
CA GLY A 300 -8.22 -12.89 -8.19
C GLY A 300 -7.25 -12.19 -9.14
N PHE A 301 -6.01 -12.05 -8.71
CA PHE A 301 -4.94 -11.68 -9.61
C PHE A 301 -4.17 -12.93 -10.00
N ARG A 302 -4.15 -13.22 -11.30
CA ARG A 302 -3.47 -14.39 -11.86
C ARG A 302 -2.02 -14.12 -12.27
N THR A 303 -1.55 -12.88 -12.14
CA THR A 303 -0.19 -12.53 -12.56
C THR A 303 0.41 -11.52 -11.60
N LEU A 304 1.72 -11.63 -11.40
CA LEU A 304 2.52 -10.68 -10.63
C LEU A 304 2.40 -9.26 -11.18
N SER A 305 2.40 -9.09 -12.50
CA SER A 305 2.21 -7.79 -13.15
C SER A 305 0.88 -7.15 -12.77
N SER A 306 -0.21 -7.93 -12.75
CA SER A 306 -1.53 -7.41 -12.37
C SER A 306 -1.54 -6.94 -10.90
N ILE A 307 -1.00 -7.75 -9.98
CA ILE A 307 -0.89 -7.36 -8.56
C ILE A 307 -0.08 -6.09 -8.40
N THR A 308 1.09 -6.06 -9.05
CA THR A 308 2.01 -4.92 -9.01
C THR A 308 1.31 -3.64 -9.45
N HIS A 309 0.57 -3.67 -10.57
CA HIS A 309 -0.19 -2.51 -11.03
C HIS A 309 -1.26 -2.07 -10.03
N TRP A 310 -1.99 -3.00 -9.41
CA TRP A 310 -3.03 -2.67 -8.42
C TRP A 310 -2.45 -2.07 -7.15
N ILE A 311 -1.40 -2.67 -6.60
CA ILE A 311 -0.68 -2.12 -5.45
C ILE A 311 -0.15 -0.74 -5.79
N HIS A 312 0.59 -0.60 -6.89
CA HIS A 312 1.16 0.70 -7.29
C HIS A 312 0.09 1.77 -7.49
N THR A 313 -1.06 1.41 -8.08
CA THR A 313 -2.16 2.36 -8.30
C THR A 313 -2.76 2.78 -6.97
N PHE A 314 -3.01 1.84 -6.06
CA PHE A 314 -3.53 2.12 -4.73
C PHE A 314 -2.56 3.02 -3.94
N LEU A 315 -1.29 2.65 -3.86
CA LEU A 315 -0.27 3.42 -3.14
C LEU A 315 -0.06 4.82 -3.74
N LYS A 316 0.02 4.95 -5.08
CA LYS A 316 0.12 6.26 -5.76
C LYS A 316 -1.13 7.11 -5.59
N SER A 317 -2.31 6.50 -5.40
CA SER A 317 -3.54 7.26 -5.12
C SER A 317 -3.56 7.84 -3.71
N LYS A 318 -2.92 7.16 -2.75
CA LYS A 318 -2.80 7.62 -1.37
C LYS A 318 -1.64 8.60 -1.18
N GLN A 319 -0.47 8.31 -1.75
CA GLN A 319 0.82 9.03 -1.65
C GLN A 319 1.39 9.19 -0.23
N ARG A 320 0.53 9.52 0.73
CA ARG A 320 0.83 9.66 2.14
C ARG A 320 -0.20 8.91 2.98
N VAL A 321 0.17 8.54 4.19
CA VAL A 321 -0.73 7.97 5.20
C VAL A 321 -0.52 8.68 6.53
N THR A 322 -1.63 8.97 7.22
CA THR A 322 -1.59 9.60 8.54
C THR A 322 -1.07 8.59 9.57
N CYS A 323 -0.05 9.01 10.30
CA CYS A 323 0.54 8.36 11.44
C CYS A 323 0.02 9.07 12.70
N ASN A 324 -1.05 8.51 13.26
CA ASN A 324 -1.55 8.96 14.56
C ASN A 324 -0.50 8.56 15.61
N GLY A 325 0.42 9.49 15.93
CA GLY A 325 1.54 9.29 16.86
C GLY A 325 1.10 8.99 18.28
N PHE A 326 1.29 9.94 19.20
CA PHE A 326 0.94 9.80 20.63
C PHE A 326 -0.57 9.73 20.92
N HIS A 327 -1.44 10.07 19.98
CA HIS A 327 -2.90 10.18 20.19
C HIS A 327 -3.66 8.85 20.04
N GLN A 328 -3.05 7.72 20.40
CA GLN A 328 -3.78 6.46 20.48
C GLN A 328 -4.17 6.23 21.94
N PRO A 329 -5.48 6.30 22.29
CA PRO A 329 -5.92 5.82 23.59
C PRO A 329 -5.54 4.34 23.70
N ASN A 330 -4.94 3.98 24.85
CA ASN A 330 -4.52 2.62 25.18
C ASN A 330 -5.66 1.60 25.07
#